data_AF-A0A936SYB1-F1
#
_entry.id   AF-A0A936SYB1-F1
#
_cell.length_a   1.000
_cell.length_b   1.000
_cell.length_c   1.000
_cell.angle_alpha   90.00
_cell.angle_beta   90.00
_cell.angle_gamma   90.00
#
_symmetry.space_group_name_H-M   'P 1'
#
loop_
_entity.id
_entity.type
_entity.pdbx_description
1 polymer ?
#
loop_
_entity_poly.entity_id
_entity_poly.type
_entity_poly.pdbx_seq_one_letter_code
_entity_poly.pdbx_strand_id
1 'polypeptide(L)'
;MSATWYIYSPLPPTAMTKLETAFEQYFEAYADVNGDALEDDDGVPEVVAGGSMPPAKELEALYAHLGIPLPKDILKRYKACKSVMTLDRASDLETDSSRAFVSILRYLLARTGEGALVMQNDVPLVTAEELITKLRKKKGLPGFDEESNAGAGEKRKAPAARGEKPGEVRAVRVSQALDALMNDPELALDLRQALHKTPKLGQQYAALILQDGVMPDAAAAKKLGVRVEALAEAADELDEMLGELRD
;
A
#
# COMPACT_ATOMS: atom_id res chain seq x y z
N MET A 1 6.16 -21.74 7.65
CA MET A 1 5.51 -21.35 6.38
C MET A 1 4.93 -19.97 6.61
N SER A 2 5.22 -19.00 5.75
CA SER A 2 4.58 -17.69 5.80
C SER A 2 3.10 -17.85 5.40
N ALA A 3 2.18 -17.33 6.20
CA ALA A 3 0.77 -17.30 5.84
C ALA A 3 0.50 -16.11 4.90
N THR A 4 -0.39 -16.30 3.93
CA THR A 4 -0.88 -15.21 3.07
C THR A 4 -2.33 -14.95 3.41
N TRP A 5 -2.67 -13.70 3.69
CA TRP A 5 -4.05 -13.28 3.95
C TRP A 5 -4.61 -12.57 2.74
N TYR A 6 -5.91 -12.71 2.52
CA TYR A 6 -6.62 -12.08 1.42
C TYR A 6 -7.75 -11.22 1.96
N ILE A 7 -7.81 -9.97 1.53
CA ILE A 7 -8.93 -9.06 1.77
C ILE A 7 -9.67 -8.86 0.45
N TYR A 8 -10.88 -9.41 0.38
CA TYR A 8 -11.78 -9.23 -0.76
C TYR A 8 -12.67 -8.02 -0.50
N SER A 9 -12.64 -7.04 -1.41
CA SER A 9 -13.28 -5.75 -1.22
C SER A 9 -14.33 -5.46 -2.31
N PRO A 10 -15.47 -4.81 -1.96
CA PRO A 10 -16.43 -4.26 -2.93
C PRO A 10 -15.92 -3.04 -3.71
N LEU A 11 -14.82 -2.44 -3.25
CA LEU A 11 -14.18 -1.31 -3.93
C LEU A 11 -13.61 -1.78 -5.29
N PRO A 12 -13.57 -0.91 -6.30
CA PRO A 12 -12.89 -1.23 -7.56
C PRO A 12 -11.37 -1.35 -7.34
N PRO A 13 -10.64 -2.08 -8.20
CA PRO A 13 -9.19 -2.26 -8.09
C PRO A 13 -8.42 -0.94 -7.92
N THR A 14 -8.79 0.10 -8.66
CA THR A 14 -8.15 1.43 -8.57
C THR A 14 -8.29 2.09 -7.21
N ALA A 15 -9.40 1.87 -6.50
CA ALA A 15 -9.59 2.38 -5.14
C ALA A 15 -8.79 1.57 -4.12
N MET A 16 -8.63 0.27 -4.33
CA MET A 16 -7.80 -0.58 -3.48
C MET A 16 -6.30 -0.28 -3.63
N THR A 17 -5.80 -0.03 -4.84
CA THR A 17 -4.41 0.43 -5.06
C THR A 17 -4.17 1.80 -4.40
N LYS A 18 -5.13 2.73 -4.47
CA LYS A 18 -5.02 4.00 -3.73
C LYS A 18 -4.96 3.79 -2.22
N LEU A 19 -5.68 2.80 -1.69
CA LEU A 19 -5.64 2.46 -0.28
C LEU A 19 -4.28 1.87 0.13
N GLU A 20 -3.71 0.99 -0.68
CA GLU A 20 -2.36 0.46 -0.53
C GLU A 20 -1.33 1.60 -0.50
N THR A 21 -1.29 2.46 -1.52
CA THR A 21 -0.35 3.60 -1.54
C THR A 21 -0.53 4.52 -0.33
N ALA A 22 -1.77 4.80 0.07
CA ALA A 22 -2.04 5.62 1.26
C ALA A 22 -1.62 4.92 2.56
N PHE A 23 -1.71 3.60 2.61
CA PHE A 23 -1.23 2.80 3.74
C PHE A 23 0.30 2.82 3.81
N GLU A 24 1.00 2.60 2.70
CA GLU A 24 2.47 2.62 2.65
C GLU A 24 3.02 3.96 3.15
N GLN A 25 2.49 5.07 2.62
CA GLN A 25 2.87 6.42 3.06
C GLN A 25 2.60 6.64 4.55
N TYR A 26 1.46 6.15 5.05
CA TYR A 26 1.09 6.26 6.45
C TYR A 26 2.03 5.44 7.36
N PHE A 27 2.32 4.20 6.97
CA PHE A 27 3.16 3.28 7.72
C PHE A 27 4.62 3.75 7.72
N GLU A 28 5.15 4.22 6.59
CA GLU A 28 6.48 4.80 6.48
C GLU A 28 6.63 6.02 7.39
N ALA A 29 5.66 6.95 7.36
CA ALA A 29 5.65 8.12 8.24
C ALA A 29 5.60 7.73 9.74
N TYR A 30 4.89 6.66 10.08
CA TYR A 30 4.86 6.13 11.43
C TYR A 30 6.23 5.52 11.83
N ALA A 31 6.83 4.72 10.95
CA ALA A 31 8.11 4.06 11.16
C ALA A 31 9.26 5.06 11.33
N ASP A 32 9.25 6.14 10.57
CA ASP A 32 10.18 7.25 10.66
C ASP A 32 10.25 7.90 12.05
N VAL A 33 9.10 7.95 12.73
CA VAL A 33 8.95 8.59 14.05
C VAL A 33 9.12 7.59 15.18
N ASN A 34 8.75 6.33 14.95
CA ASN A 34 8.63 5.30 15.97
C ASN A 34 9.49 4.06 15.64
N GLY A 35 10.60 4.23 14.92
CA GLY A 35 11.46 3.14 14.44
C GLY A 35 11.89 2.20 15.56
N ASP A 36 12.28 2.76 16.71
CA ASP A 36 12.64 2.00 17.93
C ASP A 36 11.49 1.11 18.43
N ALA A 37 10.22 1.43 18.13
CA ALA A 37 9.06 0.62 18.49
C ALA A 37 8.74 -0.48 17.48
N LEU A 38 9.44 -0.50 16.33
CA LEU A 38 9.33 -1.50 15.26
C LEU A 38 10.54 -2.44 15.21
N GLU A 39 11.67 -2.10 15.85
CA GLU A 39 12.90 -2.93 15.86
C GLU A 39 12.69 -4.35 16.41
N ASP A 40 11.67 -4.54 17.26
CA ASP A 40 11.31 -5.84 17.85
C ASP A 40 10.14 -6.54 17.14
N ASP A 41 9.58 -5.98 16.06
CA ASP A 41 8.35 -6.46 15.43
C ASP A 41 8.54 -6.86 13.96
N ASP A 42 9.06 -8.09 13.75
CA ASP A 42 9.28 -8.70 12.43
C ASP A 42 7.99 -9.03 11.64
N GLY A 43 6.81 -8.72 12.20
CA GLY A 43 5.50 -9.14 11.67
C GLY A 43 4.84 -8.19 10.68
N VAL A 44 5.59 -7.30 10.02
CA VAL A 44 5.05 -6.38 9.01
C VAL A 44 4.80 -7.17 7.71
N PRO A 45 3.53 -7.37 7.29
CA PRO A 45 3.23 -8.03 6.03
C PRO A 45 3.55 -7.13 4.84
N GLU A 46 3.87 -7.75 3.71
CA GLU A 46 3.90 -7.08 2.43
C GLU A 46 2.46 -6.96 1.91
N VAL A 47 1.98 -5.73 1.73
CA VAL A 47 0.61 -5.44 1.31
C VAL A 47 0.62 -5.16 -0.19
N VAL A 48 -0.13 -5.95 -0.96
CA VAL A 48 -0.26 -5.76 -2.42
C VAL A 48 -1.73 -5.66 -2.78
N ALA A 49 -2.13 -4.61 -3.50
CA ALA A 49 -3.53 -4.43 -3.89
C ALA A 49 -3.73 -4.32 -5.41
N GLY A 50 -5.00 -4.35 -5.81
CA GLY A 50 -5.39 -4.24 -7.23
C GLY A 50 -5.56 -5.58 -7.95
N GLY A 51 -5.45 -6.71 -7.25
CA GLY A 51 -5.74 -8.03 -7.81
C GLY A 51 -7.19 -8.16 -8.27
N SER A 52 -7.42 -8.94 -9.32
CA SER A 52 -8.76 -9.29 -9.78
C SER A 52 -9.41 -10.36 -8.90
N MET A 53 -10.74 -10.33 -8.80
CA MET A 53 -11.47 -11.32 -8.02
C MET A 53 -11.40 -12.71 -8.67
N PRO A 54 -10.99 -13.75 -7.93
CA PRO A 54 -11.11 -15.12 -8.41
C PRO A 54 -12.58 -15.48 -8.65
N PRO A 55 -12.89 -16.29 -9.68
CA PRO A 55 -14.25 -16.76 -9.94
C PRO A 55 -14.90 -17.40 -8.71
N ALA A 56 -16.18 -17.12 -8.46
CA ALA A 56 -16.91 -17.70 -7.33
C ALA A 56 -16.95 -19.25 -7.33
N LYS A 57 -16.82 -19.87 -8.51
CA LYS A 57 -16.72 -21.34 -8.64
C LYS A 57 -15.47 -21.91 -7.95
N GLU A 58 -14.37 -21.16 -7.94
CA GLU A 58 -13.14 -21.58 -7.26
C GLU A 58 -13.34 -21.56 -5.74
N LEU A 59 -14.03 -20.54 -5.21
CA LEU A 59 -14.42 -20.48 -3.81
C LEU A 59 -15.35 -21.64 -3.42
N GLU A 60 -16.37 -21.90 -4.23
CA GLU A 60 -17.30 -23.02 -4.03
C GLU A 60 -16.56 -24.37 -4.04
N ALA A 61 -15.60 -24.54 -4.96
CA ALA A 61 -14.76 -25.74 -5.03
C ALA A 61 -13.85 -25.90 -3.81
N LEU A 62 -13.26 -24.82 -3.30
CA LEU A 62 -12.41 -24.83 -2.11
C LEU A 62 -13.19 -25.27 -0.86
N TYR A 63 -14.38 -24.69 -0.65
CA TYR A 63 -15.27 -25.09 0.46
C TYR A 63 -15.72 -26.55 0.33
N ALA A 64 -16.08 -26.98 -0.89
CA ALA A 64 -16.48 -28.36 -1.14
C ALA A 64 -15.34 -29.36 -0.89
N HIS A 65 -14.11 -29.02 -1.28
CA HIS A 65 -12.92 -29.84 -1.06
C HIS A 65 -12.65 -30.09 0.43
N LEU A 66 -12.88 -29.06 1.26
CA LEU A 66 -12.68 -29.14 2.70
C LEU A 66 -13.92 -29.66 3.45
N GLY A 67 -15.01 -30.01 2.75
CA GLY A 67 -16.23 -30.52 3.34
C GLY A 67 -17.01 -29.50 4.17
N ILE A 68 -16.77 -28.20 3.96
CA ILE A 68 -17.39 -27.10 4.71
C ILE A 68 -18.52 -26.50 3.87
N PRO A 69 -19.73 -26.31 4.42
CA PRO A 69 -20.81 -25.64 3.69
C PRO A 69 -20.50 -24.15 3.52
N LEU A 70 -20.51 -23.65 2.27
CA LEU A 70 -20.36 -22.23 1.99
C LEU A 70 -21.65 -21.45 2.34
N PRO A 71 -21.62 -20.51 3.30
CA PRO A 71 -22.81 -19.74 3.65
C PRO A 71 -23.26 -18.86 2.48
N LYS A 72 -24.58 -18.82 2.21
CA LYS A 72 -25.15 -18.04 1.10
C LYS A 72 -24.83 -16.54 1.19
N ASP A 73 -24.79 -15.99 2.40
CA ASP A 73 -24.48 -14.58 2.62
C ASP A 73 -23.01 -14.25 2.31
N ILE A 74 -22.09 -15.16 2.62
CA ILE A 74 -20.66 -15.04 2.28
C ILE A 74 -20.49 -15.11 0.76
N LEU A 75 -21.14 -16.07 0.09
CA LEU A 75 -21.11 -16.17 -1.37
C LEU A 75 -21.68 -14.91 -2.05
N LYS A 76 -22.76 -14.35 -1.50
CA LYS A 76 -23.36 -13.11 -2.01
C LYS A 76 -22.41 -11.93 -1.88
N ARG A 77 -21.76 -11.77 -0.72
CA ARG A 77 -20.76 -10.71 -0.49
C ARG A 77 -19.55 -10.90 -1.40
N TYR A 78 -19.04 -12.13 -1.52
CA TYR A 78 -17.92 -12.46 -2.40
C TYR A 78 -18.19 -12.09 -3.85
N LYS A 79 -19.40 -12.35 -4.35
CA LYS A 79 -19.82 -11.93 -5.71
C LYS A 79 -19.95 -10.41 -5.87
N ALA A 80 -20.12 -9.67 -4.78
CA ALA A 80 -20.17 -8.21 -4.80
C ALA A 80 -18.77 -7.57 -4.70
N CYS A 81 -17.76 -8.32 -4.26
CA CYS A 81 -16.37 -7.89 -4.29
C CYS A 81 -15.89 -7.70 -5.73
N LYS A 82 -15.04 -6.70 -5.95
CA LYS A 82 -14.50 -6.33 -7.27
C LYS A 82 -12.97 -6.41 -7.32
N SER A 83 -12.31 -6.47 -6.18
CA SER A 83 -10.86 -6.57 -6.09
C SER A 83 -10.40 -7.30 -4.85
N VAL A 84 -9.14 -7.74 -4.87
CA VAL A 84 -8.45 -8.38 -3.75
C VAL A 84 -7.18 -7.60 -3.38
N MET A 85 -6.87 -7.60 -2.09
CA MET A 85 -5.59 -7.19 -1.52
C MET A 85 -4.98 -8.39 -0.80
N THR A 86 -3.69 -8.63 -1.01
CA THR A 86 -2.93 -9.70 -0.38
C THR A 86 -2.03 -9.12 0.70
N LEU A 87 -1.92 -9.84 1.82
CA LEU A 87 -0.98 -9.55 2.89
C LEU A 87 -0.07 -10.77 3.02
N ASP A 88 1.12 -10.69 2.44
CA ASP A 88 2.10 -11.75 2.47
C ASP A 88 2.91 -11.70 3.76
N ARG A 89 3.34 -12.88 4.23
CA ARG A 89 4.04 -13.05 5.52
C ARG A 89 3.22 -12.56 6.72
N ALA A 90 1.90 -12.65 6.62
CA ALA A 90 0.99 -12.34 7.70
C ALA A 90 1.28 -13.19 8.95
N SER A 91 1.36 -12.53 10.11
CA SER A 91 1.50 -13.21 11.40
C SER A 91 0.21 -13.94 11.78
N ASP A 92 0.33 -14.98 12.61
CA ASP A 92 -0.85 -15.64 13.19
C ASP A 92 -1.44 -14.73 14.27
N LEU A 93 -2.72 -14.36 14.11
CA LEU A 93 -3.42 -13.55 15.10
C LEU A 93 -3.61 -14.27 16.44
N GLU A 94 -3.66 -15.60 16.48
CA GLU A 94 -4.04 -16.35 17.70
C GLU A 94 -2.85 -16.68 18.60
N THR A 95 -1.67 -16.96 18.04
CA THR A 95 -0.52 -17.45 18.79
C THR A 95 0.56 -16.40 19.05
N ASP A 96 0.84 -15.51 18.09
CA ASP A 96 1.89 -14.50 18.19
C ASP A 96 1.57 -13.26 17.34
N SER A 97 0.49 -12.57 17.71
CA SER A 97 0.03 -11.42 16.95
C SER A 97 0.99 -10.23 17.12
N SER A 98 1.82 -10.02 16.10
CA SER A 98 2.56 -8.78 15.87
C SER A 98 1.66 -7.55 16.10
N ARG A 99 2.16 -6.57 16.85
CA ARG A 99 1.41 -5.33 17.10
C ARG A 99 1.30 -4.53 15.82
N ALA A 100 2.37 -4.54 15.01
CA ALA A 100 2.36 -3.98 13.67
C ALA A 100 1.24 -4.62 12.84
N PHE A 101 1.20 -5.94 12.76
CA PHE A 101 0.16 -6.64 11.99
C PHE A 101 -1.26 -6.30 12.44
N VAL A 102 -1.52 -6.26 13.75
CA VAL A 102 -2.83 -5.87 14.30
C VAL A 102 -3.24 -4.47 13.85
N SER A 103 -2.30 -3.52 13.85
CA SER A 103 -2.56 -2.11 13.51
C SER A 103 -2.76 -1.91 12.02
N ILE A 104 -1.96 -2.61 11.21
CA ILE A 104 -2.08 -2.65 9.75
C ILE A 104 -3.47 -3.18 9.36
N LEU A 105 -3.89 -4.31 9.94
CA LEU A 105 -5.22 -4.84 9.70
C LEU A 105 -6.34 -3.89 10.13
N ARG A 106 -6.20 -3.21 11.27
CA ARG A 106 -7.18 -2.20 11.71
C ARG A 106 -7.31 -1.06 10.71
N TYR A 107 -6.18 -0.55 10.23
CA TYR A 107 -6.14 0.54 9.26
C TYR A 107 -6.80 0.14 7.94
N LEU A 108 -6.41 -1.01 7.39
CA LEU A 108 -6.88 -1.50 6.10
C LEU A 108 -8.36 -1.87 6.14
N LEU A 109 -8.79 -2.68 7.12
CA LEU A 109 -10.17 -3.18 7.19
C LEU A 109 -11.19 -2.07 7.45
N ALA A 110 -10.80 -0.98 8.13
CA ALA A 110 -11.66 0.18 8.28
C ALA A 110 -11.95 0.91 6.95
N ARG A 111 -11.14 0.66 5.91
CA ARG A 111 -11.15 1.40 4.64
C ARG A 111 -11.42 0.52 3.40
N THR A 112 -11.55 -0.79 3.56
CA THR A 112 -11.82 -1.72 2.46
C THR A 112 -13.30 -1.79 2.04
N GLY A 113 -14.18 -0.97 2.63
CA GLY A 113 -15.59 -0.85 2.25
C GLY A 113 -16.52 -1.88 2.92
N GLU A 114 -17.80 -1.51 3.04
CA GLU A 114 -18.81 -2.34 3.72
C GLU A 114 -19.07 -3.66 2.98
N GLY A 115 -19.07 -4.77 3.71
CA GLY A 115 -19.26 -6.09 3.11
C GLY A 115 -17.98 -6.77 2.63
N ALA A 116 -16.81 -6.18 2.90
CA ALA A 116 -15.53 -6.84 2.67
C ALA A 116 -15.41 -8.17 3.44
N LEU A 117 -14.64 -9.09 2.86
CA LEU A 117 -14.38 -10.42 3.41
C LEU A 117 -12.89 -10.63 3.57
N VAL A 118 -12.51 -11.45 4.55
CA VAL A 118 -11.11 -11.77 4.84
C VAL A 118 -10.93 -13.27 4.90
N MET A 119 -9.90 -13.77 4.21
CA MET A 119 -9.44 -15.15 4.28
C MET A 119 -8.08 -15.18 4.98
N GLN A 120 -8.03 -15.89 6.11
CA GLN A 120 -6.84 -15.98 6.95
C GLN A 120 -6.10 -17.26 6.60
N ASN A 121 -5.16 -17.20 5.65
CA ASN A 121 -4.45 -18.35 5.07
C ASN A 121 -5.34 -19.31 4.26
N ASP A 122 -6.49 -19.73 4.80
CA ASP A 122 -7.46 -20.62 4.15
C ASP A 122 -8.89 -20.29 4.62
N VAL A 123 -9.89 -21.01 4.10
CA VAL A 123 -11.29 -20.93 4.52
C VAL A 123 -11.44 -21.36 6.00
N PRO A 124 -12.43 -20.83 6.73
CA PRO A 124 -13.55 -20.02 6.27
C PRO A 124 -13.20 -18.53 6.04
N LEU A 125 -13.90 -17.93 5.08
CA LEU A 125 -13.97 -16.49 4.94
C LEU A 125 -14.74 -15.92 6.13
N VAL A 126 -14.17 -14.89 6.74
CA VAL A 126 -14.83 -14.10 7.78
C VAL A 126 -15.19 -12.72 7.24
N THR A 127 -16.18 -12.08 7.85
CA THR A 127 -16.51 -10.71 7.50
C THR A 127 -15.47 -9.73 8.07
N ALA A 128 -15.19 -8.64 7.36
CA ALA A 128 -14.31 -7.60 7.86
C ALA A 128 -14.82 -7.03 9.21
N GLU A 129 -16.14 -6.91 9.38
CA GLU A 129 -16.75 -6.41 10.61
C GLU A 129 -16.48 -7.32 11.82
N GLU A 130 -16.59 -8.64 11.62
CA GLU A 130 -16.25 -9.63 12.65
C GLU A 130 -14.77 -9.56 13.01
N LEU A 131 -13.89 -9.48 12.01
CA LEU A 131 -12.45 -9.42 12.24
C LEU A 131 -12.03 -8.14 12.95
N ILE A 132 -12.58 -6.99 12.58
CA ILE A 132 -12.36 -5.71 13.28
C ILE A 132 -12.76 -5.84 14.75
N THR A 133 -13.89 -6.49 15.04
CA THR A 133 -14.35 -6.71 16.42
C THR A 133 -13.36 -7.57 17.23
N LYS A 134 -12.74 -8.58 16.60
CA LYS A 134 -11.67 -9.37 17.21
C LYS A 134 -10.40 -8.54 17.41
N LEU A 135 -9.98 -7.79 16.40
CA LEU A 135 -8.78 -6.96 16.42
C LEU A 135 -8.83 -5.90 17.52
N ARG A 136 -9.99 -5.29 17.81
CA ARG A 136 -10.16 -4.30 18.90
C ARG A 136 -9.73 -4.81 20.27
N LYS A 137 -9.73 -6.12 20.50
CA LYS A 137 -9.30 -6.73 21.78
C LYS A 137 -7.79 -6.97 21.85
N LYS A 138 -7.06 -6.86 20.74
CA LYS A 138 -5.61 -7.07 20.65
C LYS A 138 -4.86 -5.75 20.85
N LYS A 139 -3.57 -5.81 21.17
CA LYS A 139 -2.73 -4.61 21.29
C LYS A 139 -2.18 -4.25 19.91
N GLY A 140 -2.41 -3.00 19.50
CA GLY A 140 -1.78 -2.41 18.33
C GLY A 140 -0.53 -1.61 18.71
N LEU A 141 0.05 -0.97 17.70
CA LEU A 141 1.11 0.01 17.80
C LEU A 141 0.57 1.29 18.45
N PRO A 142 1.28 1.85 19.44
CA PRO A 142 0.84 3.07 20.13
C PRO A 142 0.77 4.25 19.14
N GLY A 143 -0.35 4.96 19.09
CA GLY A 143 -0.52 6.12 18.21
C GLY A 143 -0.80 5.80 16.73
N PHE A 144 -0.81 4.53 16.32
CA PHE A 144 -1.13 4.12 14.95
C PHE A 144 -2.64 4.14 14.64
N ASP A 145 -3.47 3.85 15.65
CA ASP A 145 -4.92 3.72 15.50
C ASP A 145 -5.70 4.95 16.00
N GLU A 146 -5.04 6.05 16.39
CA GLU A 146 -5.66 7.17 17.11
C GLU A 146 -6.56 8.07 16.22
N GLU A 147 -7.68 7.51 15.79
CA GLU A 147 -8.94 8.23 15.73
C GLU A 147 -9.78 7.80 16.96
N SER A 148 -9.94 8.70 17.93
CA SER A 148 -10.83 8.63 19.11
C SER A 148 -10.35 7.86 20.36
N ASN A 149 -9.59 8.56 21.20
CA ASN A 149 -9.92 8.61 22.63
C ASN A 149 -9.53 9.99 23.19
N ALA A 150 -10.37 10.99 22.90
CA ALA A 150 -10.35 12.27 23.59
C ALA A 150 -10.81 12.07 25.04
N GLY A 151 -9.90 11.63 25.90
CA GLY A 151 -10.13 11.39 27.31
C GLY A 151 -8.93 11.86 28.13
N ALA A 152 -8.97 13.14 28.50
CA ALA A 152 -8.16 13.79 29.53
C ALA A 152 -6.63 13.80 29.36
N GLY A 153 -6.11 15.00 29.04
CA GLY A 153 -5.03 15.56 29.86
C GLY A 153 -3.61 15.40 29.35
N GLU A 154 -3.32 15.84 28.12
CA GLU A 154 -2.15 16.67 27.84
C GLU A 154 -2.35 17.25 26.44
N LYS A 155 -2.35 18.58 26.31
CA LYS A 155 -2.23 19.24 25.00
C LYS A 155 -0.83 18.95 24.44
N ARG A 156 -0.60 17.73 23.97
CA ARG A 156 0.51 17.46 23.06
C ARG A 156 0.06 18.02 21.72
N LYS A 157 0.81 19.02 21.26
CA LYS A 157 0.61 19.64 19.95
C LYS A 157 0.40 18.52 18.94
N ALA A 158 -0.68 18.61 18.17
CA ALA A 158 -0.79 17.85 16.93
C ALA A 158 0.57 17.92 16.23
N PRO A 159 1.13 16.80 15.76
CA PRO A 159 2.34 16.87 14.97
C PRO A 159 2.07 17.87 13.86
N ALA A 160 2.85 18.95 13.84
CA ALA A 160 2.77 19.93 12.78
C ALA A 160 2.83 19.14 11.47
N ALA A 161 1.90 19.43 10.54
CA ALA A 161 2.00 18.96 9.16
C ALA A 161 3.46 19.07 8.75
N ARG A 162 4.14 17.91 8.64
CA ARG A 162 5.57 17.84 8.42
C ARG A 162 5.75 18.50 7.06
N GLY A 163 6.51 19.59 7.00
CA GLY A 163 6.75 20.29 5.74
C GLY A 163 7.21 19.28 4.71
N GLU A 164 6.42 19.14 3.65
CA GLU A 164 6.72 18.30 2.49
C GLU A 164 8.18 18.53 2.11
N LYS A 165 9.01 17.48 2.18
CA LYS A 165 10.36 17.54 1.61
C LYS A 165 10.16 17.55 0.08
N PRO A 166 10.54 18.62 -0.64
CA PRO A 166 10.16 18.79 -2.05
C PRO A 166 10.58 17.62 -2.96
N GLY A 167 11.69 16.94 -2.64
CA GLY A 167 12.24 15.85 -3.44
C GLY A 167 11.44 14.54 -3.44
N GLU A 168 10.79 14.17 -2.32
CA GLU A 168 10.01 12.92 -2.25
C GLU A 168 8.66 13.06 -2.96
N VAL A 169 8.00 14.20 -2.82
CA VAL A 169 6.74 14.48 -3.53
C VAL A 169 6.97 14.44 -5.05
N ARG A 170 8.08 15.02 -5.52
CA ARG A 170 8.45 14.98 -6.93
C ARG A 170 8.74 13.56 -7.40
N ALA A 171 9.51 12.77 -6.65
CA ALA A 171 9.81 11.38 -7.01
C ALA A 171 8.52 10.53 -7.15
N VAL A 172 7.52 10.75 -6.28
CA VAL A 172 6.18 10.13 -6.42
C VAL A 172 5.48 10.58 -7.69
N ARG A 173 5.46 11.89 -8.01
CA ARG A 173 4.82 12.41 -9.22
C ARG A 173 5.46 11.83 -10.49
N VAL A 174 6.79 11.80 -10.54
CA VAL A 174 7.57 11.22 -11.63
C VAL A 174 7.24 9.73 -11.79
N SER A 175 7.20 8.95 -10.70
CA SER A 175 6.84 7.53 -10.75
C SER A 175 5.43 7.32 -11.32
N GLN A 176 4.45 8.06 -10.80
CA GLN A 176 3.06 7.94 -11.26
C GLN A 176 2.89 8.35 -12.72
N ALA A 177 3.62 9.38 -13.16
CA ALA A 177 3.59 9.82 -14.56
C ALA A 177 4.25 8.80 -15.49
N LEU A 178 5.39 8.23 -15.11
CA LEU A 178 6.05 7.16 -15.87
C LEU A 178 5.14 5.93 -15.99
N ASP A 179 4.53 5.47 -14.90
CA ASP A 179 3.61 4.32 -14.93
C ASP A 179 2.38 4.60 -15.80
N ALA A 180 1.79 5.79 -15.70
CA ALA A 180 0.63 6.15 -16.51
C ALA A 180 0.97 6.17 -18.01
N LEU A 181 2.08 6.82 -18.39
CA LEU A 181 2.51 6.96 -19.78
C LEU A 181 3.02 5.63 -20.37
N MET A 182 3.61 4.75 -19.57
CA MET A 182 4.05 3.42 -20.03
C MET A 182 2.88 2.45 -20.28
N ASN A 183 1.76 2.62 -19.56
CA ASN A 183 0.58 1.76 -19.69
C ASN A 183 -0.42 2.25 -20.76
N ASP A 184 -0.16 3.40 -21.39
CA ASP A 184 -0.90 3.89 -22.55
C ASP A 184 -0.12 3.60 -23.85
N PRO A 185 -0.63 2.75 -24.77
CA PRO A 185 0.07 2.39 -26.00
C PRO A 185 0.39 3.56 -26.94
N GLU A 186 -0.43 4.62 -26.92
CA GLU A 186 -0.24 5.79 -27.78
C GLU A 186 0.86 6.69 -27.18
N LEU A 187 0.80 6.95 -25.87
CA LEU A 187 1.74 7.83 -25.17
C LEU A 187 3.08 7.16 -24.85
N ALA A 188 3.16 5.82 -24.82
CA ALA A 188 4.40 5.09 -24.54
C ALA A 188 5.49 5.31 -25.62
N LEU A 189 5.08 5.57 -26.87
CA LEU A 189 6.02 5.92 -27.95
C LEU A 189 6.58 7.33 -27.78
N ASP A 190 5.73 8.28 -27.39
CA ASP A 190 6.12 9.66 -27.14
C ASP A 190 6.99 9.79 -25.90
N LEU A 191 6.65 9.04 -24.83
CA LEU A 191 7.49 8.89 -23.64
C LEU A 191 8.89 8.37 -23.98
N ARG A 192 9.00 7.32 -24.81
CA ARG A 192 10.31 6.81 -25.24
C ARG A 192 11.12 7.86 -25.99
N GLN A 193 10.50 8.60 -26.89
CA GLN A 193 11.19 9.65 -27.63
C GLN A 193 11.61 10.81 -26.73
N ALA A 194 10.77 11.18 -25.76
CA ALA A 194 11.06 12.25 -24.82
C ALA A 194 12.20 11.85 -23.87
N LEU A 195 12.17 10.65 -23.29
CA LEU A 195 13.24 10.13 -22.45
C LEU A 195 14.58 10.05 -23.20
N HIS A 196 14.58 9.70 -24.49
CA HIS A 196 15.79 9.72 -25.30
C HIS A 196 16.39 11.13 -25.50
N LYS A 197 15.58 12.18 -25.41
CA LYS A 197 16.00 13.59 -25.51
C LYS A 197 16.35 14.19 -24.14
N THR A 198 15.85 13.61 -23.05
CA THR A 198 16.17 14.02 -21.68
C THR A 198 17.67 13.85 -21.39
N PRO A 199 18.30 14.75 -20.60
CA PRO A 199 19.67 14.58 -20.15
C PRO A 199 19.91 13.22 -19.48
N LYS A 200 21.13 12.69 -19.63
CA LYS A 200 21.49 11.35 -19.14
C LYS A 200 21.19 11.14 -17.65
N LEU A 201 21.34 12.20 -16.85
CA LEU A 201 21.04 12.14 -15.42
C LEU A 201 19.53 11.96 -15.13
N GLY A 202 18.66 12.64 -15.89
CA GLY A 202 17.21 12.45 -15.81
C GLY A 202 16.79 11.06 -16.28
N GLN A 203 17.42 10.51 -17.32
CA GLN A 203 17.19 9.12 -17.74
C GLN A 203 17.59 8.10 -16.65
N GLN A 204 18.76 8.33 -16.01
CA GLN A 204 19.24 7.48 -14.92
C GLN A 204 18.33 7.57 -13.70
N TYR A 205 17.79 8.76 -13.41
CA TYR A 205 16.82 8.95 -12.34
C TYR A 205 15.48 8.27 -12.62
N ALA A 206 14.94 8.41 -13.83
CA ALA A 206 13.73 7.69 -14.25
C ALA A 206 13.91 6.16 -14.16
N ALA A 207 15.05 5.65 -14.65
CA ALA A 207 15.38 4.23 -14.56
C ALA A 207 15.52 3.76 -13.10
N LEU A 208 16.12 4.58 -12.24
CA LEU A 208 16.25 4.30 -10.82
C LEU A 208 14.87 4.19 -10.15
N ILE A 209 13.94 5.10 -10.44
CA ILE A 209 12.58 5.04 -9.91
C ILE A 209 11.86 3.78 -10.39
N LEU A 210 11.97 3.43 -11.67
CA LEU A 210 11.32 2.24 -12.23
C LEU A 210 11.90 0.92 -11.70
N GLN A 211 13.19 0.89 -11.32
CA GLN A 211 13.87 -0.33 -10.86
C GLN A 211 13.88 -0.49 -9.35
N ASP A 212 14.13 0.61 -8.63
CA ASP A 212 14.39 0.60 -7.18
C ASP A 212 13.30 1.30 -6.37
N GLY A 213 12.29 1.87 -7.03
CA GLY A 213 11.18 2.58 -6.39
C GLY A 213 11.48 4.03 -6.01
N VAL A 214 10.46 4.71 -5.50
CA VAL A 214 10.51 6.11 -5.05
C VAL A 214 11.47 6.25 -3.87
N MET A 215 12.33 7.27 -3.91
CA MET A 215 13.24 7.56 -2.79
C MET A 215 13.62 9.05 -2.75
N PRO A 216 14.06 9.57 -1.59
CA PRO A 216 14.50 10.95 -1.48
C PRO A 216 15.74 11.27 -2.34
N ASP A 217 15.83 12.51 -2.84
CA ASP A 217 16.93 12.96 -3.71
C ASP A 217 18.32 12.70 -3.12
N ALA A 218 18.48 12.84 -1.81
CA ALA A 218 19.75 12.55 -1.15
C ALA A 218 20.16 11.07 -1.28
N ALA A 219 19.18 10.16 -1.21
CA ALA A 219 19.39 8.73 -1.38
C ALA A 219 19.63 8.37 -2.86
N ALA A 220 18.83 8.93 -3.76
CA ALA A 220 18.99 8.74 -5.20
C ALA A 220 20.33 9.30 -5.70
N ALA A 221 20.74 10.49 -5.25
CA ALA A 221 22.01 11.10 -5.63
C ALA A 221 23.20 10.27 -5.16
N LYS A 222 23.09 9.70 -3.95
CA LYS A 222 24.09 8.76 -3.42
C LYS A 222 24.18 7.48 -4.25
N LYS A 223 23.04 6.91 -4.68
CA LYS A 223 23.02 5.72 -5.56
C LYS A 223 23.59 6.00 -6.96
N LEU A 224 23.29 7.18 -7.51
CA LEU A 224 23.76 7.60 -8.83
C LEU A 224 25.19 8.18 -8.81
N GLY A 225 25.77 8.39 -7.62
CA GLY A 225 27.13 8.94 -7.47
C GLY A 225 27.24 10.40 -7.88
N VAL A 226 26.16 11.18 -7.74
CA VAL A 226 26.08 12.58 -8.16
C VAL A 226 25.82 13.52 -6.99
N ARG A 227 25.91 14.84 -7.24
CA ARG A 227 25.51 15.86 -6.26
C ARG A 227 23.99 15.96 -6.20
N VAL A 228 23.46 16.16 -4.99
CA VAL A 228 22.01 16.27 -4.74
C VAL A 228 21.39 17.40 -5.56
N GLU A 229 22.05 18.55 -5.65
CA GLU A 229 21.58 19.72 -6.42
C GLU A 229 21.43 19.39 -7.91
N ALA A 230 22.43 18.73 -8.50
CA ALA A 230 22.40 18.34 -9.91
C ALA A 230 21.34 17.27 -10.19
N LEU A 231 21.07 16.38 -9.23
CA LEU A 231 19.97 15.43 -9.36
C LEU A 231 18.61 16.12 -9.25
N ALA A 232 18.47 17.07 -8.32
CA ALA A 232 17.22 17.81 -8.15
C ALA A 232 16.85 18.58 -9.42
N GLU A 233 17.80 19.28 -10.04
CA GLU A 233 17.60 19.97 -11.33
C GLU A 233 17.17 18.98 -12.43
N ALA A 234 17.87 17.85 -12.57
CA ALA A 234 17.51 16.85 -13.57
C ALA A 234 16.17 16.16 -13.31
N ALA A 235 15.76 16.06 -12.04
CA ALA A 235 14.47 15.52 -11.63
C ALA A 235 13.32 16.51 -11.87
N ASP A 236 13.55 17.80 -11.66
CA ASP A 236 12.59 18.87 -11.98
C ASP A 236 12.33 18.94 -13.50
N GLU A 237 13.38 18.92 -14.32
CA GLU A 237 13.26 18.89 -15.79
C GLU A 237 12.52 17.64 -16.28
N LEU A 238 12.73 16.50 -15.62
CA LEU A 238 12.03 15.27 -15.94
C LEU A 238 10.54 15.35 -15.56
N ASP A 239 10.20 15.87 -14.37
CA ASP A 239 8.82 16.02 -13.91
C ASP A 239 8.02 16.98 -14.81
N GLU A 240 8.62 18.10 -15.22
CA GLU A 240 8.01 19.05 -16.15
C GLU A 240 7.74 18.41 -17.52
N MET A 241 8.73 17.74 -18.10
CA MET A 241 8.57 17.02 -19.37
C MET A 241 7.48 15.94 -19.32
N LEU A 242 7.43 15.17 -18.22
CA LEU A 242 6.39 14.15 -18.04
C LEU A 242 4.99 14.78 -17.86
N GLY A 243 4.91 15.98 -17.29
CA GLY A 243 3.71 16.78 -17.22
C GLY A 243 3.22 17.19 -18.61
N GLU A 244 4.11 17.71 -19.46
CA GLU A 244 3.79 18.13 -20.84
C GLU A 244 3.28 16.99 -21.73
N LEU A 245 3.73 15.75 -21.50
CA LEU A 245 3.27 14.58 -22.26
C LEU A 245 1.87 14.11 -21.85
N ARG A 246 1.36 14.59 -20.71
CA ARG A 246 0.08 14.15 -20.14
C ARG A 246 -1.06 15.14 -20.39
N ASP A 247 -0.74 16.39 -20.71
CA ASP A 247 -1.67 17.48 -21.05
C ASP A 247 -1.98 17.52 -22.56
#